data_AF-A0A7C2FW62-F1
#
_entry.id   AF-A0A7C2FW62-F1
#
_cell.length_a   1.000
_cell.length_b   1.000
_cell.length_c   1.000
_cell.angle_alpha   90.00
_cell.angle_beta   90.00
_cell.angle_gamma   90.00
#
_symmetry.space_group_name_H-M   'P 1'
#
loop_
_entity.id
_entity.type
_entity.pdbx_description
1 polymer ?
#
loop_
_entity_poly.entity_id
_entity_poly.type
_entity_poly.pdbx_seq_one_letter_code
_entity_poly.pdbx_strand_id
1 'polypeptide(L)'
;MWFFRKDPHVRPDGPLAFRVRVRTRSGEVVELRLSKSAEISPTEAGFYVRKEIVAPRSLDRAVLEIWFDRRFRPVRKEVQGGELLPWG
;
A
#
# COMPACT_ATOMS: atom_id res chain seq x y z
N MET A 1 -24.90 -14.45 -0.24
CA MET A 1 -24.20 -13.51 -1.17
C MET A 1 -23.10 -12.82 -0.37
N TRP A 2 -21.83 -13.22 -0.53
CA TRP A 2 -20.72 -12.57 0.16
C TRP A 2 -20.10 -11.56 -0.80
N PHE A 3 -20.43 -10.27 -0.61
CA PHE A 3 -19.80 -9.21 -1.38
C PHE A 3 -18.33 -9.13 -0.98
N PHE A 4 -17.42 -9.55 -1.88
CA PHE A 4 -16.00 -9.26 -1.74
C PHE A 4 -15.82 -7.74 -1.80
N ARG A 5 -15.84 -7.08 -0.64
CA ARG A 5 -15.60 -5.64 -0.56
C ARG A 5 -14.15 -5.42 -0.97
N LYS A 6 -13.93 -4.84 -2.15
CA LYS A 6 -12.60 -4.44 -2.60
C LYS A 6 -12.01 -3.49 -1.57
N ASP A 7 -10.73 -3.67 -1.22
CA ASP A 7 -10.07 -2.74 -0.31
C ASP A 7 -10.04 -1.36 -0.96
N PRO A 8 -10.53 -0.30 -0.29
CA PRO A 8 -10.62 1.01 -0.92
C PRO A 8 -9.25 1.66 -1.09
N HIS A 9 -8.19 1.23 -0.41
CA HIS A 9 -6.89 1.88 -0.44
C HIS A 9 -5.89 1.19 -1.38
N VAL A 10 -5.99 -0.13 -1.50
CA VAL A 10 -5.10 -0.95 -2.32
C VAL A 10 -5.81 -1.36 -3.59
N ARG A 11 -5.51 -0.66 -4.69
CA ARG A 11 -6.11 -0.90 -6.00
C ARG A 11 -5.22 -1.85 -6.82
N PRO A 12 -5.75 -2.94 -7.39
CA PRO A 12 -5.00 -3.75 -8.35
C PRO A 12 -4.52 -2.93 -9.55
N ASP A 13 -3.27 -3.14 -9.95
CA ASP A 13 -2.65 -2.52 -11.13
C ASP A 13 -2.15 -3.63 -12.07
N GLY A 14 -3.07 -4.19 -12.85
CA GLY A 14 -2.84 -5.42 -13.59
C GLY A 14 -2.66 -6.65 -12.70
N PRO A 15 -2.12 -7.76 -13.23
CA PRO A 15 -1.99 -9.02 -12.48
C PRO A 15 -0.87 -8.99 -11.43
N LEU A 16 0.17 -8.20 -11.67
CA LEU A 16 1.46 -8.29 -10.95
C LEU A 16 1.75 -7.11 -10.01
N ALA A 17 0.86 -6.14 -9.86
CA ALA A 17 1.11 -5.00 -9.01
C ALA A 17 -0.14 -4.45 -8.32
N PHE A 18 0.12 -3.58 -7.35
CA PHE A 18 -0.88 -2.75 -6.68
C PHE A 18 -0.52 -1.28 -6.80
N ARG A 19 -1.54 -0.42 -6.76
CA ARG A 19 -1.42 1.02 -6.60
C ARG A 19 -2.01 1.48 -5.28
N VAL A 20 -1.30 2.38 -4.62
CA VAL A 20 -1.66 2.97 -3.33
C VAL A 20 -1.35 4.45 -3.33
N ARG A 21 -2.02 5.22 -2.48
CA ARG A 21 -1.81 6.67 -2.33
C ARG A 21 -1.51 6.97 -0.87
N VAL A 22 -0.39 7.63 -0.61
CA VAL A 22 0.01 8.07 0.73
C VAL A 22 0.04 9.59 0.76
N ARG A 23 -0.69 10.19 1.69
CA ARG A 23 -0.58 11.61 2.00
C ARG A 23 0.41 11.79 3.14
N THR A 24 1.49 12.52 2.92
CA THR A 24 2.49 12.82 3.95
C THR A 24 2.01 13.92 4.91
N ARG A 25 2.79 14.21 5.97
CA ARG A 25 2.46 15.27 6.96
C ARG A 25 2.27 16.65 6.32
N SER A 26 3.05 16.98 5.29
CA SER A 26 2.92 18.20 4.48
C SER A 26 1.66 18.27 3.62
N GLY A 27 0.90 17.18 3.52
CA GLY A 27 -0.27 17.06 2.66
C GLY A 27 0.05 16.66 1.22
N GLU A 28 1.34 16.49 0.87
CA GLU A 28 1.72 15.96 -0.44
C GLU A 28 1.25 14.50 -0.61
N VAL A 29 0.59 14.21 -1.73
CA VAL A 29 0.14 12.87 -2.06
C VAL A 29 1.13 12.21 -3.00
N VAL A 30 1.67 11.07 -2.58
CA VAL A 30 2.55 10.21 -3.36
C VAL A 30 1.78 8.97 -3.79
N GLU A 31 1.68 8.75 -5.10
CA GLU A 31 1.17 7.49 -5.66
C GLU A 31 2.32 6.49 -5.80
N LEU A 32 2.12 5.28 -5.30
CA LEU A 32 3.12 4.22 -5.36
C LEU A 32 2.57 3.04 -6.13
N ARG A 33 3.45 2.43 -6.91
CA ARG A 33 3.24 1.13 -7.53
C ARG A 33 4.06 0.09 -6.80
N LEU A 34 3.40 -0.94 -6.29
CA LEU A 34 4.01 -2.03 -5.52
C LEU A 34 3.99 -3.30 -6.38
N SER A 35 5.17 -3.78 -6.79
CA SER A 35 5.33 -5.01 -7.57
C SER A 35 5.25 -6.26 -6.68
N LYS A 36 4.37 -7.20 -7.03
CA LYS A 36 4.23 -8.47 -6.29
C LYS A 36 5.49 -9.32 -6.30
N SER A 37 6.29 -9.27 -7.37
CA SER A 37 7.48 -10.11 -7.51
C SER A 37 8.76 -9.43 -7.02
N ALA A 38 8.78 -8.10 -6.93
CA ALA A 38 10.01 -7.36 -6.61
C ALA A 38 10.00 -6.71 -5.21
N GLU A 39 8.83 -6.42 -4.66
CA GLU A 39 8.72 -5.65 -3.41
C GLU A 39 7.94 -6.36 -2.32
N ILE A 40 7.10 -7.33 -2.69
CA ILE A 40 6.24 -8.04 -1.74
C ILE A 40 6.91 -9.37 -1.37
N SER A 41 7.21 -9.53 -0.10
CA SER A 41 7.88 -10.73 0.43
C SER A 41 6.86 -11.73 1.00
N PRO A 42 7.05 -13.04 0.79
CA PRO A 42 6.27 -14.05 1.47
C PRO A 42 6.55 -14.04 2.98
N THR A 43 5.55 -14.42 3.76
CA THR A 43 5.60 -14.65 5.21
C THR A 43 4.87 -15.95 5.53
N GLU A 44 4.94 -16.44 6.76
CA GLU A 44 4.20 -17.64 7.18
C GLU A 44 2.67 -17.51 6.97
N ALA A 45 2.13 -16.30 7.18
CA ALA A 45 0.70 -16.01 7.14
C ALA A 45 0.19 -15.53 5.77
N GLY A 46 1.08 -15.16 4.85
CA GLY A 46 0.70 -14.55 3.58
C GLY A 46 1.86 -13.73 3.01
N PHE A 47 1.65 -12.43 2.81
CA PHE A 47 2.65 -11.55 2.22
C PHE A 47 2.79 -10.23 2.98
N TYR A 48 3.93 -9.60 2.85
CA TYR A 48 4.25 -8.33 3.51
C TYR A 48 5.06 -7.42 2.59
N VAL A 49 4.80 -6.12 2.67
CA VAL A 49 5.61 -5.08 2.04
C VAL A 49 5.82 -3.93 3.00
N ARG A 50 7.05 -3.42 3.02
CA ARG A 50 7.44 -2.17 3.66
C ARG A 50 8.05 -1.25 2.62
N LYS A 51 7.51 -0.04 2.49
CA LYS A 51 8.00 0.96 1.54
C LYS A 51 8.32 2.25 2.27
N GLU A 52 9.58 2.67 2.17
CA GLU A 52 9.98 4.03 2.54
C GLU A 52 9.63 4.99 1.40
N ILE A 53 9.08 6.13 1.77
CA ILE A 53 8.53 7.14 0.86
C ILE A 53 9.20 8.45 1.21
N VAL A 54 9.71 9.14 0.19
CA VAL A 54 10.18 10.52 0.29
C VAL A 54 9.35 11.34 -0.68
N ALA A 55 8.60 12.29 -0.15
CA ALA A 55 7.79 13.18 -0.96
C ALA A 55 8.69 14.08 -1.81
N PRO A 56 8.52 14.15 -3.14
CA PRO A 56 9.49 14.80 -4.01
C PRO A 56 9.53 16.33 -3.85
N ARG A 57 8.45 16.97 -3.39
CA ARG A 57 8.41 18.42 -3.21
C ARG A 57 8.72 18.84 -1.78
N SER A 58 8.10 18.20 -0.79
CA SER A 58 8.31 18.60 0.61
C SER A 58 9.48 17.89 1.30
N LEU A 59 9.99 16.80 0.71
CA LEU A 59 11.00 15.91 1.29
C LEU A 59 10.54 15.21 2.59
N ASP A 60 9.24 15.24 2.86
CA ASP A 60 8.64 14.53 3.99
C ASP A 60 8.84 13.02 3.82
N ARG A 61 9.11 12.36 4.94
CA ARG A 61 9.27 10.92 4.98
C ARG A 61 8.03 10.25 5.53
N ALA A 62 7.62 9.18 4.88
CA ALA A 62 6.61 8.26 5.37
C ALA A 62 7.07 6.80 5.19
N VAL A 63 6.52 5.90 5.98
CA VAL A 63 6.72 4.46 5.85
C VAL A 63 5.36 3.82 5.72
N LEU A 64 5.15 3.10 4.62
CA LEU A 64 3.96 2.29 4.37
C LEU A 64 4.27 0.83 4.65
N GLU A 65 3.40 0.19 5.44
CA GLU A 65 3.43 -1.25 5.67
C GLU A 65 2.07 -1.86 5.31
N ILE A 66 2.08 -2.95 4.54
CA ILE A 66 0.87 -3.70 4.20
C ILE A 66 1.13 -5.18 4.40
N TRP A 67 0.23 -5.82 5.15
CA TRP A 67 0.14 -7.26 5.26
C TRP A 67 -1.01 -7.75 4.40
N PHE A 68 -0.76 -8.81 3.66
CA PHE A 68 -1.75 -9.50 2.84
C PHE A 68 -1.90 -10.94 3.30
N ASP A 69 -3.08 -11.51 3.07
CA ASP A 69 -3.26 -12.96 3.18
C ASP A 69 -2.63 -13.71 1.99
N ARG A 70 -2.70 -15.04 2.01
CA ARG A 70 -2.18 -15.92 0.93
C ARG A 70 -2.83 -15.70 -0.44
N ARG A 71 -3.92 -14.93 -0.52
CA ARG A 71 -4.62 -14.56 -1.77
C ARG A 71 -4.34 -13.11 -2.18
N PHE A 72 -3.33 -12.47 -1.58
CA PHE A 72 -3.00 -11.06 -1.77
C PHE A 72 -4.15 -10.10 -1.42
N ARG A 73 -5.04 -10.46 -0.48
CA ARG A 73 -6.04 -9.54 0.06
C ARG A 73 -5.41 -8.77 1.23
N PRO A 74 -5.42 -7.43 1.25
CA PRO A 74 -4.91 -6.66 2.38
C PRO A 74 -5.66 -7.02 3.65
N VAL A 75 -4.93 -7.30 4.73
CA VAL A 75 -5.49 -7.64 6.06
C VAL A 75 -5.10 -6.63 7.14
N ARG A 76 -3.96 -5.95 6.99
CA ARG A 76 -3.50 -4.85 7.85
C ARG A 76 -2.74 -3.85 7.01
N LYS A 77 -2.87 -2.57 7.35
CA LYS A 77 -2.19 -1.45 6.69
C LYS A 77 -1.77 -0.46 7.77
N GLU A 78 -0.53 0.00 7.71
CA GLU A 78 0.00 1.01 8.61
C GLU A 78 0.78 2.05 7.82
N VAL A 79 0.65 3.30 8.24
CA VAL A 79 1.43 4.40 7.69
C VAL A 79 2.01 5.19 8.85
N GLN A 80 3.34 5.30 8.88
CA GLN A 80 4.04 6.22 9.75
C GLN A 80 4.40 7.47 8.94
N GLY A 81 4.23 8.67 9.53
CA GLY A 81 4.57 9.93 8.84
C GLY A 81 3.55 10.38 7.78
N GLY A 82 2.33 9.84 7.82
CA GLY A 82 1.27 10.19 6.88
C GLY A 82 0.04 9.33 7.08
N GLU A 83 -0.80 9.26 6.05
CA GLU A 83 -1.99 8.41 6.01
C GLU A 83 -2.19 7.80 4.62
N LEU A 84 -2.89 6.68 4.58
CA LEU A 84 -3.26 6.01 3.34
C LEU A 84 -4.60 6.55 2.83
N LEU A 85 -4.67 6.94 1.56
CA LEU A 85 -5.90 7.49 0.97
C LEU A 85 -6.68 6.44 0.17
N PRO A 86 -8.02 6.41 0.28
CA PRO A 86 -8.86 5.52 -0.51
C PRO A 86 -8.92 5.98 -1.97
N TRP A 87 -9.08 5.06 -2.92
CA TRP A 87 -9.56 5.29 -4.27
C TRP A 87 -11.09 5.44 -4.20
N GLY A 88 -11.61 6.50 -4.83
CA GLY A 88 -13.05 6.81 -4.83
C GLY A 88 -13.90 5.71 -5.45
#